data_AF-A0A380G6A2-F1
#
_entry.id   AF-A0A380G6A2-F1
#
_cell.length_a   1.000
_cell.length_b   1.000
_cell.length_c   1.000
_cell.angle_alpha   90.00
_cell.angle_beta   90.00
_cell.angle_gamma   90.00
#
_symmetry.space_group_name_H-M   'P 1'
#
loop_
_entity.id
_entity.type
_entity.pdbx_description
1 polymer ?
#
loop_
_entity_poly.entity_id
_entity_poly.type
_entity_poly.pdbx_seq_one_letter_code
_entity_poly.pdbx_strand_id
1 'polypeptide(L)'
;MKVTFEAIRHQQGWIEAVYYDEIHEGTIRFEMADPIEVRDDLVAEALAALCGQYYDMIEMEWKVSQRTKEQIERRTGAKLVCKVRLLHWNLNRMMRHDIKTLNFNGDVYNLSALALTPGDVNDVSLDFGRESAHMYDMFDAWQSRIVKTNVMETHFPLITSDYYMIGSILYKDFFNTTYMVTGMQLNPLTVNMTKMEAEQAIAGMVNLPHALGLTAVGHTKIACQRWPHLLEQACRAVRVSQPHIDVQQRLLIDMENERGRLGLGSYANQIQPTGIVWGTDERLDFLALYILKYGGREQAEKLVQHIPVEADALVRQCDFKFYERYYPGVLHYMSKSMREAVQLRLEKYGIVMMSEIDWQNFITVRAWIQQTRK
;
A
#
# COMPACT_ATOMS: atom_id res chain seq x y z
N MET A 1 -7.71 16.31 20.54
CA MET A 1 -8.91 15.55 20.15
C MET A 1 -8.75 14.09 20.57
N LYS A 2 -9.84 13.46 21.02
CA LYS A 2 -9.86 12.11 21.62
C LYS A 2 -10.83 11.20 20.87
N VAL A 3 -10.47 9.92 20.73
CA VAL A 3 -11.38 8.84 20.35
C VAL A 3 -11.45 7.79 21.46
N THR A 4 -12.63 7.25 21.70
CA THR A 4 -12.83 6.10 22.60
C THR A 4 -13.31 4.91 21.80
N PHE A 5 -12.78 3.73 22.12
CA PHE A 5 -13.31 2.43 21.72
C PHE A 5 -13.82 1.68 22.95
N GLU A 6 -15.10 1.35 22.96
CA GLU A 6 -15.78 0.69 24.07
C GLU A 6 -16.68 -0.46 23.59
N ALA A 7 -17.29 -1.16 24.54
CA ALA A 7 -18.17 -2.31 24.28
C ALA A 7 -17.55 -3.34 23.32
N ILE A 8 -16.23 -3.54 23.40
CA ILE A 8 -15.47 -4.36 22.46
C ILE A 8 -15.89 -5.84 22.63
N ARG A 9 -16.51 -6.38 21.58
CA ARG A 9 -16.85 -7.80 21.46
C ARG A 9 -15.74 -8.49 20.70
N HIS A 10 -15.16 -9.51 21.33
CA HIS A 10 -14.11 -10.32 20.74
C HIS A 10 -14.53 -11.79 20.86
N GLN A 11 -14.78 -12.40 19.71
CA GLN A 11 -15.15 -13.81 19.55
C GLN A 11 -14.28 -14.42 18.45
N GLN A 12 -14.23 -15.75 18.35
CA GLN A 12 -13.50 -16.41 17.28
C GLN A 12 -14.01 -15.95 15.91
N GLY A 13 -13.11 -15.45 15.07
CA GLY A 13 -13.46 -14.94 13.74
C GLY A 13 -14.18 -13.60 13.72
N TRP A 14 -14.49 -12.97 14.87
CA TRP A 14 -15.29 -11.75 14.90
C TRP A 14 -14.84 -10.75 15.97
N ILE A 15 -14.60 -9.51 15.56
CA ILE A 15 -14.29 -8.38 16.43
C ILE A 15 -15.24 -7.22 16.10
N GLU A 16 -15.82 -6.61 17.12
CA GLU A 16 -16.68 -5.43 17.00
C GLU A 16 -16.37 -4.45 18.13
N ALA A 17 -16.30 -3.15 17.84
CA ALA A 17 -16.12 -2.10 18.83
C ALA A 17 -17.04 -0.91 18.52
N VAL A 18 -17.67 -0.35 19.56
CA VAL A 18 -18.32 0.95 19.46
C VAL A 18 -17.25 2.01 19.57
N TYR A 19 -17.29 3.02 18.69
CA TYR A 19 -16.37 4.14 18.75
C TYR A 19 -17.12 5.46 18.81
N TYR A 20 -16.52 6.44 19.47
CA TYR A 20 -16.95 7.82 19.38
C TYR A 20 -15.75 8.77 19.51
N ASP A 21 -15.74 9.80 18.69
CA ASP A 21 -15.05 11.07 18.93
C ASP A 21 -16.12 12.16 19.04
N GLU A 22 -15.81 13.35 19.56
CA GLU A 22 -16.80 14.42 19.81
C GLU A 22 -17.68 14.80 18.60
N ILE A 23 -17.34 14.33 17.39
CA ILE A 23 -17.98 14.63 16.11
C ILE A 23 -18.65 13.38 15.50
N HIS A 24 -18.04 12.20 15.64
CA HIS A 24 -18.47 10.97 14.98
C HIS A 24 -18.68 9.86 16.00
N GLU A 25 -19.76 9.10 15.85
CA GLU A 25 -20.01 7.88 16.60
C GLU A 25 -20.42 6.75 15.67
N GLY A 26 -20.16 5.51 16.06
CA GLY A 26 -20.53 4.36 15.25
C GLY A 26 -20.00 3.05 15.80
N THR A 27 -19.97 2.04 14.92
CA THR A 27 -19.45 0.72 15.22
C THR A 27 -18.46 0.33 14.13
N ILE A 28 -17.32 -0.21 14.54
CA ILE A 28 -16.36 -0.84 13.63
C ILE A 28 -16.35 -2.34 13.84
N ARG A 29 -16.34 -3.11 12.74
CA ARG A 29 -16.31 -4.58 12.77
C ARG A 29 -15.24 -5.18 11.87
N PHE A 30 -14.71 -6.32 12.28
CA PHE A 30 -13.81 -7.18 11.51
C PHE A 30 -14.30 -8.63 11.60
N GLU A 31 -14.59 -9.23 10.44
CA GLU A 31 -15.00 -10.62 10.29
C GLU A 31 -13.90 -11.37 9.53
N MET A 32 -13.21 -12.29 10.19
CA MET A 32 -12.15 -13.10 9.59
C MET A 32 -12.75 -14.32 8.89
N ALA A 33 -12.21 -14.69 7.72
CA ALA A 33 -12.60 -15.90 6.99
C ALA A 33 -12.40 -17.19 7.80
N ASP A 34 -11.36 -17.25 8.64
CA ASP A 34 -11.09 -18.36 9.55
C ASP A 34 -11.61 -18.05 10.97
N PRO A 35 -12.16 -19.05 11.71
CA PRO A 35 -12.64 -18.88 13.09
C PRO A 35 -11.46 -18.84 14.09
N ILE A 36 -10.57 -17.86 13.92
CA ILE A 36 -9.35 -17.71 14.72
C ILE A 36 -9.61 -16.88 15.98
N GLU A 37 -8.92 -17.22 17.06
CA GLU A 37 -8.86 -16.38 18.26
C GLU A 37 -7.72 -15.36 18.09
N VAL A 38 -8.07 -14.08 18.03
CA VAL A 38 -7.09 -13.01 17.82
C VAL A 38 -6.60 -12.50 19.16
N ARG A 39 -5.29 -12.48 19.41
CA ARG A 39 -4.77 -11.97 20.68
C ARG A 39 -5.19 -10.52 20.93
N ASP A 40 -5.53 -10.19 22.18
CA ASP A 40 -5.96 -8.84 22.61
C ASP A 40 -5.09 -7.69 22.08
N ASP A 41 -3.76 -7.87 22.08
CA ASP A 41 -2.81 -6.88 21.56
C ASP A 41 -2.99 -6.60 20.05
N LEU A 42 -3.36 -7.60 19.26
CA LEU A 42 -3.61 -7.45 17.82
C LEU A 42 -4.94 -6.75 17.56
N VAL A 43 -5.95 -6.99 18.41
CA VAL A 43 -7.20 -6.23 18.39
C VAL A 43 -6.92 -4.75 18.65
N ALA A 44 -6.13 -4.44 19.70
CA ALA A 44 -5.75 -3.07 20.02
C ALA A 44 -4.95 -2.39 18.89
N GLU A 45 -3.99 -3.09 18.27
CA GLU A 45 -3.22 -2.57 17.14
C GLU A 45 -4.09 -2.31 15.90
N ALA A 46 -5.06 -3.18 15.62
CA ALA A 46 -6.00 -3.01 14.52
C ALA A 46 -6.91 -1.79 14.73
N LEU A 47 -7.42 -1.58 15.95
CA LEU A 47 -8.21 -0.39 16.28
C LEU A 47 -7.34 0.88 16.22
N ALA A 48 -6.13 0.85 16.77
CA ALA A 48 -5.19 1.98 16.69
C ALA A 48 -4.77 2.32 15.25
N ALA A 49 -4.75 1.34 14.34
CA ALA A 49 -4.50 1.58 12.92
C ALA A 49 -5.57 2.43 12.23
N LEU A 50 -6.79 2.49 12.77
CA LEU A 50 -7.84 3.40 12.28
C LEU A 50 -7.56 4.86 12.64
N CYS A 51 -6.78 5.10 13.69
CA CYS A 51 -6.56 6.42 14.26
C CYS A 51 -5.47 7.22 13.53
N GLY A 52 -4.48 6.55 12.93
CA GLY A 52 -3.29 7.21 12.37
C GLY A 52 -2.64 8.16 13.39
N GLN A 53 -2.29 9.37 12.95
CA GLN A 53 -1.77 10.45 13.82
C GLN A 53 -2.80 11.55 14.11
N TYR A 54 -4.09 11.28 13.89
CA TYR A 54 -5.14 12.30 13.92
C TYR A 54 -5.62 12.65 15.33
N TYR A 55 -5.56 11.69 16.27
CA TYR A 55 -5.98 11.89 17.65
C TYR A 55 -4.80 12.11 18.58
N ASP A 56 -4.97 12.96 19.59
CA ASP A 56 -4.00 13.16 20.67
C ASP A 56 -4.13 12.10 21.78
N MET A 57 -5.32 11.48 21.86
CA MET A 57 -5.64 10.46 22.87
C MET A 57 -6.53 9.38 22.28
N ILE A 58 -6.17 8.13 22.55
CA ILE A 58 -6.96 6.95 22.22
C ILE A 58 -7.32 6.28 23.55
N GLU A 59 -8.60 6.13 23.84
CA GLU A 59 -9.09 5.34 24.98
C GLU A 59 -9.64 4.01 24.49
N MET A 60 -9.26 2.91 25.14
CA MET A 60 -9.76 1.58 24.84
C MET A 60 -10.19 0.90 26.13
N GLU A 61 -11.46 0.48 26.22
CA GLU A 61 -11.93 -0.42 27.28
C GLU A 61 -11.46 -1.86 27.06
N TRP A 62 -10.17 -2.02 26.77
CA TRP A 62 -9.52 -3.27 26.40
C TRP A 62 -8.30 -3.54 27.29
N LYS A 63 -7.90 -4.80 27.37
CA LYS A 63 -6.65 -5.19 28.04
C LYS A 63 -5.53 -5.20 27.01
N VAL A 64 -4.45 -4.47 27.28
CA VAL A 64 -3.32 -4.34 26.35
C VAL A 64 -2.02 -4.59 27.10
N SER A 65 -1.06 -5.25 26.47
CA SER A 65 0.27 -5.40 27.04
C SER A 65 1.01 -4.06 27.06
N GLN A 66 1.94 -3.89 28.00
CA GLN A 66 2.73 -2.66 28.11
C GLN A 66 3.52 -2.36 26.81
N ARG A 67 4.05 -3.42 26.17
CA ARG A 67 4.79 -3.29 24.91
C ARG A 67 3.89 -2.80 23.78
N THR A 68 2.70 -3.39 23.62
CA THR A 68 1.77 -2.96 22.57
C THR A 68 1.28 -1.54 22.81
N LYS A 69 1.05 -1.17 24.07
CA LYS A 69 0.75 0.23 24.43
C LYS A 69 1.85 1.18 23.94
N GLU A 70 3.11 0.91 24.28
CA GLU A 70 4.24 1.75 23.86
C GLU A 70 4.40 1.82 22.34
N GLN A 71 4.14 0.72 21.63
CA GLN A 71 4.17 0.68 20.17
C GLN A 71 3.07 1.53 19.53
N ILE A 72 1.84 1.41 20.04
CA ILE A 72 0.71 2.24 19.60
C ILE A 72 1.03 3.72 19.84
N GLU A 73 1.38 4.11 21.07
CA GLU A 73 1.69 5.51 21.42
C GLU A 73 2.81 6.10 20.56
N ARG A 74 3.85 5.31 20.27
CA ARG A 74 4.96 5.75 19.40
C ARG A 74 4.53 5.94 17.94
N ARG A 75 3.68 5.07 17.40
CA ARG A 75 3.23 5.12 15.99
C ARG A 75 2.22 6.25 15.77
N THR A 76 1.23 6.34 16.65
CA THR A 76 0.13 7.29 16.52
C THR A 76 0.48 8.67 17.06
N GLY A 77 1.50 8.79 17.92
CA GLY A 77 1.78 10.02 18.67
C GLY A 77 0.77 10.32 19.79
N ALA A 78 -0.38 9.64 19.77
CA ALA A 78 -1.43 9.71 20.78
C ALA A 78 -1.02 9.06 22.12
N LYS A 79 -1.59 9.54 23.22
CA LYS A 79 -1.60 8.83 24.50
C LYS A 79 -2.64 7.71 24.51
N LEU A 80 -2.27 6.48 24.89
CA LEU A 80 -3.19 5.35 24.99
C LEU A 80 -3.66 5.12 26.43
N VAL A 81 -4.96 5.28 26.67
CA VAL A 81 -5.64 4.99 27.94
C VAL A 81 -6.31 3.62 27.85
N CYS A 82 -5.80 2.63 28.59
CA CYS A 82 -6.32 1.25 28.58
C CYS A 82 -5.97 0.52 29.88
N LYS A 83 -6.54 -0.67 30.08
CA LYS A 83 -6.16 -1.56 31.21
C LYS A 83 -4.89 -2.31 30.84
N VAL A 84 -3.75 -1.93 31.41
CA VAL A 84 -2.49 -2.65 31.17
C VAL A 84 -2.48 -3.98 31.92
N ARG A 85 -2.19 -5.08 31.22
CA ARG A 85 -1.95 -6.39 31.84
C ARG A 85 -0.50 -6.82 31.58
N LEU A 86 0.15 -7.39 32.61
CA LEU A 86 1.38 -8.16 32.45
C LEU A 86 1.07 -9.49 31.77
N LEU A 87 0.74 -9.46 30.48
CA LEU A 87 0.70 -10.67 29.66
C LEU A 87 2.14 -11.06 29.36
N HIS A 88 2.51 -12.30 29.71
CA HIS A 88 3.72 -12.89 29.17
C HIS A 88 3.55 -12.95 27.67
N TRP A 89 4.41 -12.23 26.94
CA TRP A 89 4.49 -12.37 25.49
C TRP A 89 4.78 -13.85 25.23
N ASN A 90 3.79 -14.58 24.74
CA ASN A 90 4.03 -15.91 24.19
C ASN A 90 4.91 -15.69 22.96
N LEU A 91 6.21 -15.70 23.20
CA LEU A 91 7.18 -15.94 22.18
C LEU A 91 6.80 -17.30 21.60
N ASN A 92 6.19 -17.31 20.43
CA ASN A 92 6.61 -18.28 19.43
C ASN A 92 8.09 -17.99 19.12
N ARG A 93 8.98 -18.30 20.09
CA ARG A 93 10.44 -18.27 19.97
C ARG A 93 10.93 -19.47 19.16
N MET A 94 10.01 -20.32 18.74
CA MET A 94 10.26 -21.56 18.03
C MET A 94 9.57 -21.47 16.68
N MET A 95 10.22 -20.79 15.74
CA MET A 95 10.40 -21.18 14.33
C MET A 95 10.95 -19.95 13.61
N ARG A 96 12.29 -19.91 13.45
CA ARG A 96 13.02 -18.86 12.71
C ARG A 96 12.81 -19.05 11.21
N HIS A 97 11.60 -18.81 10.74
CA HIS A 97 11.31 -18.76 9.31
C HIS A 97 10.90 -17.34 8.95
N ASP A 98 11.45 -16.83 7.85
CA ASP A 98 11.10 -15.54 7.25
C ASP A 98 9.68 -15.64 6.65
N ILE A 99 8.67 -15.78 7.51
CA ILE A 99 7.26 -15.87 7.08
C ILE A 99 6.81 -14.48 6.66
N LYS A 100 6.33 -14.36 5.43
CA LYS A 100 5.81 -13.12 4.87
C LYS A 100 4.31 -13.20 4.72
N THR A 101 3.65 -12.07 4.96
CA THR A 101 2.23 -11.89 4.67
C THR A 101 2.04 -10.59 3.89
N LEU A 102 1.37 -10.67 2.75
CA LEU A 102 1.04 -9.54 1.89
C LEU A 102 -0.34 -9.01 2.24
N ASN A 103 -0.44 -7.70 2.43
CA ASN A 103 -1.74 -7.01 2.35
C ASN A 103 -2.14 -6.95 0.87
N PHE A 104 -2.99 -7.90 0.48
CA PHE A 104 -3.35 -8.18 -0.90
C PHE A 104 -4.69 -7.56 -1.28
N ASN A 105 -4.70 -6.64 -2.23
CA ASN A 105 -5.88 -6.11 -2.90
C ASN A 105 -6.00 -6.60 -4.36
N GLY A 106 -4.94 -7.23 -4.89
CA GLY A 106 -4.93 -7.79 -6.24
C GLY A 106 -4.59 -6.82 -7.37
N ASP A 107 -4.25 -5.59 -7.05
CA ASP A 107 -3.88 -4.59 -8.05
C ASP A 107 -2.50 -4.86 -8.67
N VAL A 108 -2.16 -4.11 -9.73
CA VAL A 108 -0.88 -4.24 -10.45
C VAL A 108 0.34 -4.13 -9.52
N TYR A 109 0.25 -3.34 -8.45
CA TYR A 109 1.35 -3.06 -7.54
C TYR A 109 1.56 -4.20 -6.55
N ASN A 110 0.48 -4.83 -6.08
CA ASN A 110 0.54 -6.06 -5.31
C ASN A 110 1.08 -7.24 -6.13
N LEU A 111 0.68 -7.36 -7.40
CA LEU A 111 1.28 -8.35 -8.29
C LEU A 111 2.80 -8.13 -8.36
N SER A 112 3.26 -6.93 -8.70
CA SER A 112 4.70 -6.64 -8.72
C SER A 112 5.40 -6.90 -7.37
N ALA A 113 4.78 -6.55 -6.24
CA ALA A 113 5.31 -6.86 -4.91
C ALA A 113 5.48 -8.37 -4.68
N LEU A 114 4.53 -9.20 -5.10
CA LEU A 114 4.65 -10.68 -5.07
C LEU A 114 5.82 -11.17 -5.93
N ALA A 115 6.00 -10.58 -7.11
CA ALA A 115 7.06 -10.96 -8.04
C ALA A 115 8.44 -10.67 -7.47
N LEU A 116 8.55 -9.69 -6.59
CA LEU A 116 9.80 -9.34 -5.91
C LEU A 116 9.98 -10.03 -4.55
N THR A 117 8.93 -10.51 -3.90
CA THR A 117 9.03 -11.14 -2.57
C THR A 117 9.61 -12.56 -2.64
N PRO A 118 10.80 -12.82 -2.08
CA PRO A 118 11.42 -14.14 -2.17
C PRO A 118 10.71 -15.20 -1.33
N GLY A 119 10.61 -16.42 -1.87
CA GLY A 119 9.94 -17.55 -1.23
C GLY A 119 8.42 -17.43 -1.21
N ASP A 120 7.80 -18.23 -0.35
CA ASP A 120 6.34 -18.25 -0.17
C ASP A 120 5.86 -17.04 0.64
N VAL A 121 4.63 -16.61 0.34
CA VAL A 121 3.96 -15.47 0.92
C VAL A 121 2.52 -15.87 1.20
N ASN A 122 2.01 -15.51 2.39
CA ASN A 122 0.58 -15.62 2.68
C ASN A 122 -0.13 -14.36 2.20
N ASP A 123 -1.34 -14.48 1.69
CA ASP A 123 -2.13 -13.35 1.22
C ASP A 123 -3.30 -13.09 2.17
N VAL A 124 -3.46 -11.82 2.57
CA VAL A 124 -4.59 -11.37 3.38
C VAL A 124 -5.23 -10.17 2.70
N SER A 125 -6.54 -10.25 2.46
CA SER A 125 -7.32 -9.22 1.78
C SER A 125 -8.34 -8.60 2.71
N LEU A 126 -8.63 -7.32 2.48
CA LEU A 126 -9.74 -6.63 3.14
C LEU A 126 -10.93 -6.56 2.18
N ASP A 127 -12.09 -6.99 2.66
CA ASP A 127 -13.35 -6.76 1.99
C ASP A 127 -14.09 -5.59 2.66
N PHE A 128 -14.19 -4.50 1.92
CA PHE A 128 -14.89 -3.28 2.25
C PHE A 128 -16.36 -3.26 1.78
N GLY A 129 -16.94 -4.42 1.46
CA GLY A 129 -18.30 -4.56 0.98
C GLY A 129 -18.45 -4.06 -0.45
N ARG A 130 -19.31 -3.07 -0.69
CA ARG A 130 -19.60 -2.56 -2.05
C ARG A 130 -18.37 -2.00 -2.75
N GLU A 131 -17.39 -1.51 -2.01
CA GLU A 131 -16.15 -0.94 -2.55
C GLU A 131 -15.20 -1.99 -3.16
N SER A 132 -15.35 -3.26 -2.79
CA SER A 132 -14.45 -4.36 -3.16
C SER A 132 -15.16 -5.63 -3.65
N ALA A 133 -16.49 -5.59 -3.82
CA ALA A 133 -17.27 -6.77 -4.22
C ALA A 133 -16.78 -7.40 -5.53
N HIS A 134 -16.31 -6.57 -6.46
CA HIS A 134 -15.76 -6.99 -7.76
C HIS A 134 -14.31 -7.53 -7.68
N MET A 135 -13.68 -7.49 -6.52
CA MET A 135 -12.32 -8.00 -6.29
C MET A 135 -12.29 -9.48 -5.89
N TYR A 136 -13.44 -10.08 -5.57
CA TYR A 136 -13.53 -11.45 -5.07
C TYR A 136 -12.93 -12.49 -6.01
N ASP A 137 -13.10 -12.32 -7.33
CA ASP A 137 -12.44 -13.20 -8.30
C ASP A 137 -10.92 -13.23 -8.10
N MET A 138 -10.33 -12.09 -7.71
CA MET A 138 -8.89 -11.97 -7.47
C MET A 138 -8.51 -12.54 -6.11
N PHE A 139 -9.33 -12.32 -5.08
CA PHE A 139 -9.12 -12.92 -3.77
C PHE A 139 -9.15 -14.46 -3.84
N ASP A 140 -10.10 -15.02 -4.58
CA ASP A 140 -10.26 -16.46 -4.77
C ASP A 140 -9.10 -17.05 -5.59
N ALA A 141 -8.69 -16.38 -6.68
CA ALA A 141 -7.58 -16.83 -7.52
C ALA A 141 -6.26 -16.95 -6.74
N TRP A 142 -6.08 -16.12 -5.71
CA TRP A 142 -4.90 -16.11 -4.83
C TRP A 142 -5.13 -16.80 -3.49
N GLN A 143 -6.31 -17.40 -3.28
CA GLN A 143 -6.69 -18.07 -2.04
C GLN A 143 -6.48 -17.21 -0.78
N SER A 144 -6.67 -15.90 -0.95
CA SER A 144 -6.41 -14.91 0.09
C SER A 144 -7.33 -15.11 1.28
N ARG A 145 -6.81 -14.88 2.49
CA ARG A 145 -7.66 -14.84 3.68
C ARG A 145 -8.33 -13.48 3.78
N ILE A 146 -9.65 -13.50 3.69
CA ILE A 146 -10.45 -12.28 3.64
C ILE A 146 -10.80 -11.85 5.08
N VAL A 147 -10.66 -10.56 5.36
CA VAL A 147 -11.26 -9.89 6.51
C VAL A 147 -12.30 -8.91 6.00
N LYS A 148 -13.58 -9.17 6.28
CA LYS A 148 -14.65 -8.23 5.96
C LYS A 148 -14.71 -7.14 7.01
N THR A 149 -14.96 -5.91 6.58
CA THR A 149 -15.02 -4.76 7.47
C THR A 149 -15.90 -3.65 6.93
N ASN A 150 -16.41 -2.81 7.82
CA ASN A 150 -17.18 -1.62 7.48
C ASN A 150 -16.36 -0.32 7.59
N VAL A 151 -15.02 -0.38 7.59
CA VAL A 151 -14.16 0.82 7.65
C VAL A 151 -14.59 1.91 6.66
N MET A 152 -14.99 1.53 5.44
CA MET A 152 -15.42 2.49 4.40
C MET A 152 -16.76 3.18 4.69
N GLU A 153 -17.53 2.69 5.65
CA GLU A 153 -18.79 3.28 6.13
C GLU A 153 -18.55 4.25 7.31
N THR A 154 -17.29 4.45 7.71
CA THR A 154 -16.87 5.34 8.82
C THR A 154 -16.08 6.54 8.30
N HIS A 155 -15.64 7.43 9.19
CA HIS A 155 -14.77 8.56 8.85
C HIS A 155 -13.27 8.21 8.83
N PHE A 156 -12.86 7.06 9.38
CA PHE A 156 -11.45 6.64 9.42
C PHE A 156 -10.72 6.62 8.07
N PRO A 157 -11.36 6.32 6.91
CA PRO A 157 -10.70 6.43 5.61
C PRO A 157 -10.22 7.83 5.25
N LEU A 158 -10.81 8.88 5.84
CA LEU A 158 -10.41 10.28 5.66
C LEU A 158 -9.21 10.65 6.54
N ILE A 159 -8.93 9.84 7.57
CA ILE A 159 -7.94 10.10 8.60
C ILE A 159 -6.59 9.46 8.26
N THR A 160 -6.60 8.19 7.84
CA THR A 160 -5.38 7.41 7.66
C THR A 160 -5.57 6.34 6.60
N SER A 161 -4.47 5.85 6.03
CA SER A 161 -4.45 4.65 5.17
C SER A 161 -3.98 3.39 5.90
N ASP A 162 -3.56 3.50 7.16
CA ASP A 162 -3.07 2.36 7.96
C ASP A 162 -4.11 1.25 8.12
N TYR A 163 -5.40 1.55 7.92
CA TYR A 163 -6.47 0.55 7.93
C TYR A 163 -6.23 -0.58 6.94
N TYR A 164 -5.47 -0.36 5.85
CA TYR A 164 -5.10 -1.42 4.90
C TYR A 164 -4.29 -2.56 5.52
N MET A 165 -3.67 -2.31 6.67
CA MET A 165 -2.79 -3.26 7.35
C MET A 165 -3.55 -4.16 8.34
N ILE A 166 -4.80 -3.83 8.64
CA ILE A 166 -5.62 -4.51 9.65
C ILE A 166 -5.70 -6.01 9.38
N GLY A 167 -5.86 -6.41 8.11
CA GLY A 167 -5.87 -7.82 7.73
C GLY A 167 -4.64 -8.57 8.24
N SER A 168 -3.44 -8.10 7.87
CA SER A 168 -2.19 -8.72 8.33
C SER A 168 -1.99 -8.63 9.84
N ILE A 169 -2.45 -7.57 10.50
CA ILE A 169 -2.40 -7.45 11.97
C ILE A 169 -3.22 -8.57 12.62
N LEU A 170 -4.47 -8.77 12.18
CA LEU A 170 -5.38 -9.75 12.76
C LEU A 170 -4.93 -11.20 12.50
N TYR A 171 -4.36 -11.46 11.32
CA TYR A 171 -3.82 -12.79 10.94
C TYR A 171 -2.38 -13.03 11.37
N LYS A 172 -1.72 -12.06 12.03
CA LYS A 172 -0.30 -12.14 12.40
C LYS A 172 0.06 -13.44 13.11
N ASP A 173 -0.68 -13.80 14.17
CA ASP A 173 -0.36 -14.98 14.98
C ASP A 173 -0.79 -16.28 14.28
N PHE A 174 -1.84 -16.25 13.45
CA PHE A 174 -2.29 -17.41 12.66
C PHE A 174 -1.22 -17.88 11.66
N PHE A 175 -0.63 -16.95 10.90
CA PHE A 175 0.45 -17.26 9.98
C PHE A 175 1.84 -17.26 10.64
N ASN A 176 1.94 -16.80 11.89
CA ASN A 176 3.23 -16.49 12.53
C ASN A 176 4.07 -15.50 11.68
N THR A 177 3.41 -14.46 11.15
CA THR A 177 4.01 -13.46 10.25
C THR A 177 5.19 -12.77 10.92
N THR A 178 6.33 -12.77 10.22
CA THR A 178 7.53 -12.00 10.60
C THR A 178 7.64 -10.74 9.77
N TYR A 179 7.43 -10.86 8.46
CA TYR A 179 7.50 -9.75 7.52
C TYR A 179 6.13 -9.44 6.95
N MET A 180 5.78 -8.17 6.92
CA MET A 180 4.61 -7.71 6.20
C MET A 180 5.04 -7.07 4.89
N VAL A 181 4.36 -7.43 3.81
CA VAL A 181 4.62 -6.93 2.47
C VAL A 181 3.47 -6.03 2.03
N THR A 182 3.78 -4.98 1.29
CA THR A 182 2.81 -4.05 0.70
C THR A 182 3.20 -3.71 -0.75
N GLY A 183 2.24 -3.23 -1.53
CA GLY A 183 2.44 -2.70 -2.88
C GLY A 183 2.89 -1.24 -2.91
N MET A 184 3.56 -0.74 -1.87
CA MET A 184 3.99 0.66 -1.80
C MET A 184 4.90 1.04 -2.97
N GLN A 185 4.86 2.31 -3.35
CA GLN A 185 5.56 2.83 -4.52
C GLN A 185 6.42 4.03 -4.17
N LEU A 186 7.51 4.20 -4.91
CA LEU A 186 8.28 5.44 -4.93
C LEU A 186 7.50 6.53 -5.68
N ASN A 187 7.26 7.64 -5.00
CA ASN A 187 6.70 8.87 -5.55
C ASN A 187 7.19 10.06 -4.69
N PRO A 188 6.86 11.32 -5.04
CA PRO A 188 7.32 12.49 -4.31
C PRO A 188 6.97 12.52 -2.82
N LEU A 189 5.86 11.87 -2.42
CA LEU A 189 5.41 11.77 -1.04
C LEU A 189 6.16 10.67 -0.29
N THR A 190 6.54 9.60 -0.98
CA THR A 190 7.13 8.41 -0.33
C THR A 190 8.64 8.37 -0.31
N VAL A 191 9.31 9.31 -0.99
CA VAL A 191 10.78 9.36 -1.08
C VAL A 191 11.48 9.44 0.29
N ASN A 192 10.86 10.13 1.25
CA ASN A 192 11.40 10.30 2.60
C ASN A 192 10.96 9.19 3.57
N MET A 193 10.07 8.28 3.16
CA MET A 193 9.52 7.20 3.99
C MET A 193 10.56 6.13 4.37
N THR A 194 11.78 6.25 3.86
CA THR A 194 12.71 5.14 3.80
C THR A 194 13.23 4.69 5.15
N LYS A 195 13.33 5.54 6.18
CA LYS A 195 13.82 5.11 7.51
C LYS A 195 12.73 4.77 8.51
N MET A 196 11.76 5.67 8.73
CA MET A 196 10.78 5.48 9.83
C MET A 196 9.72 4.42 9.51
N GLU A 197 9.18 4.34 8.29
CA GLU A 197 8.16 3.34 7.95
C GLU A 197 8.74 1.99 7.52
N ALA A 198 10.00 1.96 7.07
CA ALA A 198 10.73 0.70 6.90
C ALA A 198 11.06 0.06 8.26
N GLU A 199 11.34 0.88 9.28
CA GLU A 199 11.64 0.42 10.65
C GLU A 199 10.40 0.31 11.56
N GLN A 200 9.24 0.85 11.16
CA GLN A 200 8.01 0.78 11.96
C GLN A 200 7.50 -0.66 11.99
N ALA A 201 7.75 -1.31 13.12
CA ALA A 201 7.13 -2.59 13.41
C ALA A 201 5.69 -2.36 13.91
N ILE A 202 4.71 -2.85 13.15
CA ILE A 202 3.30 -2.86 13.59
C ILE A 202 2.99 -4.27 14.11
N ALA A 203 2.44 -4.34 15.31
CA ALA A 203 2.18 -5.61 16.00
C ALA A 203 3.42 -6.53 16.11
N GLY A 204 4.63 -5.97 16.00
CA GLY A 204 5.90 -6.71 15.99
C GLY A 204 6.29 -7.36 14.65
N MET A 205 5.55 -7.12 13.56
CA MET A 205 5.95 -7.48 12.20
C MET A 205 6.92 -6.44 11.64
N VAL A 206 7.91 -6.86 10.87
CA VAL A 206 8.83 -5.95 10.16
C VAL A 206 8.26 -5.67 8.77
N ASN A 207 8.15 -4.40 8.39
CA ASN A 207 7.79 -4.05 7.02
C ASN A 207 8.92 -4.49 6.07
N LEU A 208 8.59 -5.18 4.97
CA LEU A 208 9.53 -5.53 3.93
C LEU A 208 9.29 -4.60 2.72
N PRO A 209 10.04 -3.48 2.61
CA PRO A 209 9.68 -2.39 1.72
C PRO A 209 10.16 -2.59 0.29
N HIS A 210 10.42 -3.82 -0.19
CA HIS A 210 11.13 -4.01 -1.47
C HIS A 210 10.41 -3.43 -2.67
N ALA A 211 9.08 -3.40 -2.66
CA ALA A 211 8.26 -2.75 -3.67
C ALA A 211 8.42 -1.21 -3.68
N LEU A 212 8.75 -0.58 -2.54
CA LEU A 212 8.86 0.87 -2.38
C LEU A 212 9.92 1.49 -3.29
N GLY A 213 10.93 0.72 -3.73
CA GLY A 213 11.96 1.21 -4.64
C GLY A 213 11.48 1.42 -6.08
N LEU A 214 10.26 0.99 -6.43
CA LEU A 214 9.67 1.13 -7.76
C LEU A 214 8.63 2.23 -7.80
N THR A 215 8.64 3.03 -8.87
CA THR A 215 7.47 3.86 -9.21
C THR A 215 6.35 2.98 -9.80
N ALA A 216 5.15 3.55 -10.00
CA ALA A 216 4.05 2.87 -10.69
C ALA A 216 4.46 2.28 -12.06
N VAL A 217 5.38 2.93 -12.77
CA VAL A 217 5.91 2.45 -14.07
C VAL A 217 6.72 1.17 -13.89
N GLY A 218 7.65 1.15 -12.93
CA GLY A 218 8.46 -0.03 -12.63
C GLY A 218 7.61 -1.22 -12.18
N HIS A 219 6.57 -0.97 -11.38
CA HIS A 219 5.60 -2.00 -11.00
C HIS A 219 4.85 -2.57 -12.20
N THR A 220 4.34 -1.70 -13.08
CA THR A 220 3.62 -2.08 -14.30
C THR A 220 4.48 -2.96 -15.20
N LYS A 221 5.76 -2.59 -15.40
CA LYS A 221 6.72 -3.38 -16.18
C LYS A 221 6.87 -4.81 -15.67
N ILE A 222 6.99 -5.00 -14.36
CA ILE A 222 7.06 -6.34 -13.76
C ILE A 222 5.77 -7.11 -13.97
N ALA A 223 4.62 -6.47 -13.72
CA ALA A 223 3.32 -7.11 -13.86
C ALA A 223 3.03 -7.56 -15.30
N CYS A 224 3.32 -6.71 -16.30
CA CYS A 224 3.14 -7.03 -17.72
C CYS A 224 3.95 -8.25 -18.15
N GLN A 225 5.18 -8.39 -17.65
CA GLN A 225 6.04 -9.53 -17.98
C GLN A 225 5.63 -10.81 -17.24
N ARG A 226 5.21 -10.71 -15.98
CA ARG A 226 5.00 -11.89 -15.12
C ARG A 226 3.56 -12.43 -15.18
N TRP A 227 2.56 -11.55 -15.24
CA TRP A 227 1.15 -11.93 -15.22
C TRP A 227 0.33 -11.26 -16.32
N PRO A 228 0.72 -11.39 -17.60
CA PRO A 228 -0.04 -10.80 -18.70
C PRO A 228 -1.51 -11.25 -18.73
N HIS A 229 -1.79 -12.46 -18.24
CA HIS A 229 -3.15 -13.03 -18.18
C HIS A 229 -4.00 -12.51 -17.00
N LEU A 230 -3.41 -11.85 -15.99
CA LEU A 230 -4.15 -11.30 -14.84
C LEU A 230 -4.34 -9.79 -14.92
N LEU A 231 -3.74 -9.10 -15.90
CA LEU A 231 -3.74 -7.62 -15.94
C LEU A 231 -5.14 -7.01 -15.96
N GLU A 232 -6.07 -7.58 -16.74
CA GLU A 232 -7.45 -7.06 -16.79
C GLU A 232 -8.14 -7.18 -15.44
N GLN A 233 -7.92 -8.30 -14.75
CA GLN A 233 -8.47 -8.53 -13.42
C GLN A 233 -7.81 -7.63 -12.38
N ALA A 234 -6.50 -7.38 -12.51
CA ALA A 234 -5.75 -6.49 -11.63
C ALA A 234 -6.20 -5.02 -11.77
N CYS A 235 -6.46 -4.56 -13.00
CA CYS A 235 -7.05 -3.24 -13.25
C CYS A 235 -8.44 -3.10 -12.62
N ARG A 236 -9.25 -4.16 -12.69
CA ARG A 236 -10.55 -4.21 -12.00
C ARG A 236 -10.40 -4.30 -10.50
N ALA A 237 -9.31 -4.86 -9.97
CA ALA A 237 -9.06 -5.00 -8.54
C ALA A 237 -8.67 -3.68 -7.84
N VAL A 238 -9.41 -2.62 -8.17
CA VAL A 238 -9.28 -1.24 -7.67
C VAL A 238 -10.62 -0.84 -7.06
N ARG A 239 -10.59 -0.12 -5.93
CA ARG A 239 -11.84 0.27 -5.25
C ARG A 239 -12.72 1.15 -6.12
N VAL A 240 -14.03 1.02 -5.96
CA VAL A 240 -15.03 1.83 -6.69
C VAL A 240 -14.80 3.33 -6.47
N SER A 241 -14.43 3.73 -5.25
CA SER A 241 -14.06 5.10 -4.89
C SER A 241 -12.74 5.62 -5.48
N GLN A 242 -11.96 4.79 -6.18
CA GLN A 242 -10.64 5.14 -6.72
C GLN A 242 -10.49 4.86 -8.22
N PRO A 243 -11.43 5.32 -9.08
CA PRO A 243 -11.44 4.98 -10.50
C PRO A 243 -10.19 5.49 -11.24
N HIS A 244 -9.52 6.53 -10.73
CA HIS A 244 -8.28 7.04 -11.29
C HIS A 244 -7.13 6.02 -11.27
N ILE A 245 -7.13 5.06 -10.34
CA ILE A 245 -6.10 4.01 -10.27
C ILE A 245 -6.27 3.01 -11.42
N ASP A 246 -7.50 2.64 -11.80
CA ASP A 246 -7.78 1.80 -12.97
C ASP A 246 -7.31 2.50 -14.26
N VAL A 247 -7.67 3.78 -14.43
CA VAL A 247 -7.21 4.61 -15.56
C VAL A 247 -5.68 4.65 -15.63
N GLN A 248 -5.02 4.93 -14.50
CA GLN A 248 -3.56 4.92 -14.39
C GLN A 248 -2.96 3.58 -14.81
N GLN A 249 -3.45 2.46 -14.27
CA GLN A 249 -2.91 1.14 -14.54
C GLN A 249 -3.06 0.77 -16.02
N ARG A 250 -4.23 1.01 -16.60
CA ARG A 250 -4.48 0.73 -18.03
C ARG A 250 -3.57 1.55 -18.94
N LEU A 251 -3.43 2.86 -18.69
CA LEU A 251 -2.52 3.72 -19.46
C LEU A 251 -1.08 3.20 -19.40
N LEU A 252 -0.60 2.82 -18.21
CA LEU A 252 0.76 2.31 -18.07
C LEU A 252 0.94 0.93 -18.73
N ILE A 253 -0.06 0.05 -18.65
CA ILE A 253 -0.04 -1.26 -19.32
C ILE A 253 0.05 -1.07 -20.84
N ASP A 254 -0.74 -0.18 -21.43
CA ASP A 254 -0.69 0.10 -22.87
C ASP A 254 0.66 0.67 -23.28
N MET A 255 1.19 1.64 -22.52
CA MET A 255 2.50 2.21 -22.78
C MET A 255 3.61 1.15 -22.74
N GLU A 256 3.59 0.27 -21.73
CA GLU A 256 4.55 -0.82 -21.61
C GLU A 256 4.37 -1.85 -22.73
N ASN A 257 3.13 -2.15 -23.10
CA ASN A 257 2.80 -3.07 -24.18
C ASN A 257 3.33 -2.57 -25.53
N GLU A 258 3.07 -1.30 -25.87
CA GLU A 258 3.50 -0.68 -27.12
C GLU A 258 5.03 -0.56 -27.19
N ARG A 259 5.65 -0.04 -26.11
CA ARG A 259 7.11 0.16 -26.07
C ARG A 259 7.88 -1.15 -26.01
N GLY A 260 7.37 -2.12 -25.26
CA GLY A 260 7.95 -3.45 -25.11
C GLY A 260 7.60 -4.42 -26.24
N ARG A 261 6.64 -4.06 -27.09
CA ARG A 261 6.04 -4.95 -28.13
C ARG A 261 5.61 -6.28 -27.53
N LEU A 262 4.94 -6.23 -26.38
CA LEU A 262 4.59 -7.41 -25.60
C LEU A 262 3.47 -8.24 -26.23
N GLY A 263 2.75 -7.68 -27.20
CA GLY A 263 1.64 -8.36 -27.86
C GLY A 263 0.43 -8.56 -26.94
N LEU A 264 0.33 -7.76 -25.88
CA LEU A 264 -0.88 -7.66 -25.08
C LEU A 264 -1.95 -6.98 -25.93
N GLY A 265 -3.23 -7.28 -25.68
CA GLY A 265 -4.32 -6.53 -26.31
C GLY A 265 -4.24 -5.04 -25.96
N SER A 266 -5.00 -4.20 -26.66
CA SER A 266 -5.14 -2.78 -26.27
C SER A 266 -6.14 -2.64 -25.13
N TYR A 267 -5.71 -2.03 -24.04
CA TYR A 267 -6.52 -1.64 -22.89
C TYR A 267 -7.03 -0.18 -23.04
N ALA A 268 -6.42 0.60 -23.95
CA ALA A 268 -6.60 2.05 -24.08
C ALA A 268 -8.00 2.46 -24.57
N ASN A 269 -8.65 1.59 -25.35
CA ASN A 269 -9.96 1.88 -25.94
C ASN A 269 -11.10 1.90 -24.92
N GLN A 270 -10.82 1.63 -23.64
CA GLN A 270 -11.82 1.52 -22.57
C GLN A 270 -11.68 2.60 -21.49
N ILE A 271 -10.73 3.52 -21.65
CA ILE A 271 -10.37 4.47 -20.59
C ILE A 271 -11.20 5.75 -20.70
N GLN A 272 -12.00 6.03 -19.66
CA GLN A 272 -12.63 7.34 -19.48
C GLN A 272 -11.65 8.28 -18.77
N PRO A 273 -11.50 9.55 -19.21
CA PRO A 273 -10.69 10.53 -18.50
C PRO A 273 -11.13 10.70 -17.04
N THR A 274 -10.19 10.87 -16.13
CA THR A 274 -10.47 10.98 -14.69
C THR A 274 -11.18 12.28 -14.29
N GLY A 275 -11.02 13.35 -15.08
CA GLY A 275 -11.45 14.70 -14.72
C GLY A 275 -10.61 15.36 -13.62
N ILE A 276 -9.54 14.72 -13.16
CA ILE A 276 -8.64 15.27 -12.14
C ILE A 276 -7.79 16.37 -12.80
N VAL A 277 -7.69 17.53 -12.15
CA VAL A 277 -6.93 18.68 -12.67
C VAL A 277 -5.54 18.71 -12.05
N TRP A 278 -4.55 19.17 -12.82
CA TRP A 278 -3.18 19.40 -12.36
C TRP A 278 -3.15 20.21 -11.06
N GLY A 279 -2.30 19.81 -10.12
CA GLY A 279 -2.23 20.45 -8.80
C GLY A 279 -3.06 19.76 -7.73
N THR A 280 -4.00 18.89 -8.11
CA THR A 280 -4.87 18.21 -7.14
C THR A 280 -4.12 17.11 -6.38
N ASP A 281 -3.45 16.18 -7.08
CA ASP A 281 -2.75 15.03 -6.47
C ASP A 281 -1.31 14.94 -6.98
N GLU A 282 -0.33 15.08 -6.08
CA GLU A 282 1.09 15.17 -6.43
C GLU A 282 1.61 13.88 -7.08
N ARG A 283 1.00 12.74 -6.72
CA ARG A 283 1.37 11.44 -7.26
C ARG A 283 0.89 11.29 -8.70
N LEU A 284 -0.30 11.81 -9.00
CA LEU A 284 -0.85 11.79 -10.36
C LEU A 284 -0.16 12.80 -11.26
N ASP A 285 0.13 14.01 -10.76
CA ASP A 285 0.93 15.02 -11.48
C ASP A 285 2.31 14.45 -11.85
N PHE A 286 2.97 13.79 -10.91
CA PHE A 286 4.23 13.09 -11.12
C PHE A 286 4.10 12.07 -12.26
N LEU A 287 3.15 11.13 -12.16
CA LEU A 287 2.98 10.12 -13.20
C LEU A 287 2.58 10.71 -14.56
N ALA A 288 1.75 11.75 -14.59
CA ALA A 288 1.31 12.39 -15.81
C ALA A 288 2.48 12.95 -16.63
N LEU A 289 3.58 13.38 -15.99
CA LEU A 289 4.78 13.82 -16.71
C LEU A 289 5.49 12.67 -17.44
N TYR A 290 5.50 11.46 -16.87
CA TYR A 290 6.02 10.27 -17.57
C TYR A 290 5.13 9.93 -18.78
N ILE A 291 3.81 9.97 -18.61
CA ILE A 291 2.86 9.74 -19.71
C ILE A 291 3.01 10.84 -20.77
N LEU A 292 3.17 12.10 -20.38
CA LEU A 292 3.39 13.22 -21.30
C LEU A 292 4.64 13.00 -22.16
N LYS A 293 5.75 12.57 -21.54
CA LYS A 293 7.01 12.35 -22.26
C LYS A 293 6.91 11.24 -23.31
N TYR A 294 6.23 10.14 -22.98
CA TYR A 294 6.31 8.90 -23.75
C TYR A 294 5.03 8.51 -24.49
N GLY A 295 3.87 8.92 -23.98
CA GLY A 295 2.54 8.75 -24.60
C GLY A 295 1.96 10.04 -25.18
N GLY A 296 2.59 11.19 -24.92
CA GLY A 296 2.13 12.49 -25.40
C GLY A 296 1.01 13.10 -24.55
N ARG A 297 0.69 14.36 -24.84
CA ARG A 297 -0.24 15.18 -24.06
C ARG A 297 -1.66 14.62 -24.02
N GLU A 298 -2.16 14.10 -25.14
CA GLU A 298 -3.49 13.52 -25.23
C GLU A 298 -3.70 12.37 -24.24
N GLN A 299 -2.72 11.47 -24.11
CA GLN A 299 -2.80 10.36 -23.15
C GLN A 299 -2.62 10.84 -21.71
N ALA A 300 -1.71 11.79 -21.48
CA ALA A 300 -1.47 12.35 -20.16
C ALA A 300 -2.73 13.06 -19.61
N GLU A 301 -3.46 13.77 -20.48
CA GLU A 301 -4.69 14.48 -20.14
C GLU A 301 -5.90 13.57 -19.88
N LYS A 302 -5.82 12.28 -20.21
CA LYS A 302 -6.77 11.28 -19.70
C LYS A 302 -6.60 11.03 -18.21
N LEU A 303 -5.37 11.13 -17.69
CA LEU A 303 -5.08 10.94 -16.26
C LEU A 303 -5.20 12.25 -15.47
N VAL A 304 -4.61 13.34 -15.96
CA VAL A 304 -4.60 14.66 -15.32
C VAL A 304 -4.83 15.76 -16.35
N GLN A 305 -5.92 16.50 -16.22
CA GLN A 305 -6.29 17.61 -17.09
C GLN A 305 -5.52 18.89 -16.76
N HIS A 306 -5.41 19.78 -17.75
CA HIS A 306 -4.77 21.11 -17.61
C HIS A 306 -3.31 21.04 -17.16
N ILE A 307 -2.55 20.05 -17.64
CA ILE A 307 -1.10 19.97 -17.41
C ILE A 307 -0.44 21.26 -17.94
N PRO A 308 0.37 21.99 -17.15
CA PRO A 308 1.00 23.23 -17.58
C PRO A 308 1.76 23.08 -18.90
N VAL A 309 1.75 24.13 -19.73
CA VAL A 309 2.47 24.11 -21.01
C VAL A 309 3.99 24.07 -20.81
N GLU A 310 4.46 24.57 -19.68
CA GLU A 310 5.86 24.52 -19.25
C GLU A 310 6.34 23.09 -18.99
N ALA A 311 5.42 22.14 -18.75
CA ALA A 311 5.75 20.72 -18.61
C ALA A 311 6.42 20.16 -19.87
N ASP A 312 6.07 20.67 -21.06
CA ASP A 312 6.65 20.25 -22.33
C ASP A 312 8.15 20.56 -22.41
N ALA A 313 8.59 21.66 -21.80
CA ALA A 313 10.01 21.99 -21.71
C ALA A 313 10.73 21.05 -20.75
N LEU A 314 10.13 20.75 -19.59
CA LEU A 314 10.70 19.84 -18.59
C LEU A 314 10.92 18.42 -19.15
N VAL A 315 9.89 17.84 -19.80
CA VAL A 315 9.98 16.47 -20.35
C VAL A 315 10.97 16.35 -21.51
N ARG A 316 11.32 17.47 -22.18
CA ARG A 316 12.39 17.51 -23.20
C ARG A 316 13.78 17.57 -22.57
N GLN A 317 13.93 18.24 -21.43
CA GLN A 317 15.22 18.44 -20.77
C GLN A 317 15.67 17.22 -19.94
N CYS A 318 14.74 16.55 -19.26
CA CYS A 318 15.07 15.38 -18.42
C CYS A 318 14.79 14.07 -19.17
N ASP A 319 15.52 12.99 -18.88
CA ASP A 319 15.35 11.70 -19.57
C ASP A 319 14.28 10.79 -18.95
N PHE A 320 13.82 11.08 -17.72
CA PHE A 320 12.76 10.35 -17.01
C PHE A 320 13.02 8.85 -16.82
N LYS A 321 14.25 8.37 -16.97
CA LYS A 321 14.57 6.94 -16.82
C LYS A 321 14.39 6.44 -15.39
N PHE A 322 14.45 7.34 -14.41
CA PHE A 322 14.19 7.00 -13.01
C PHE A 322 12.81 6.38 -12.78
N TYR A 323 11.79 6.65 -13.61
CA TYR A 323 10.49 5.98 -13.48
C TYR A 323 10.59 4.47 -13.68
N GLU A 324 11.47 4.03 -14.57
CA GLU A 324 11.64 2.62 -14.97
C GLU A 324 12.72 1.90 -14.15
N ARG A 325 13.37 2.60 -13.20
CA ARG A 325 14.53 2.11 -12.43
C ARG A 325 14.21 1.96 -10.96
N TYR A 326 14.99 1.14 -10.27
CA TYR A 326 14.83 0.85 -8.85
C TYR A 326 15.65 1.80 -7.99
N TYR A 327 15.04 2.43 -6.99
CA TYR A 327 15.74 3.26 -6.03
C TYR A 327 16.51 2.40 -5.00
N PRO A 328 17.86 2.42 -5.01
CA PRO A 328 18.66 1.48 -4.22
C PRO A 328 18.61 1.75 -2.71
N GLY A 329 18.21 2.95 -2.28
CA GLY A 329 18.18 3.32 -0.86
C GLY A 329 17.30 2.39 0.00
N VAL A 330 16.25 1.82 -0.61
CA VAL A 330 15.33 0.88 0.05
C VAL A 330 16.02 -0.45 0.44
N LEU A 331 17.07 -0.85 -0.27
CA LEU A 331 17.78 -2.11 0.01
C LEU A 331 18.56 -2.08 1.34
N HIS A 332 18.86 -0.89 1.87
CA HIS A 332 19.58 -0.73 3.14
C HIS A 332 18.77 -1.25 4.33
N TYR A 333 17.45 -1.31 4.22
CA TYR A 333 16.54 -1.74 5.30
C TYR A 333 16.28 -3.25 5.30
N MET A 334 16.90 -3.99 4.38
CA MET A 334 16.74 -5.43 4.27
C MET A 334 17.98 -6.18 4.77
N SER A 335 17.76 -7.40 5.27
CA SER A 335 18.84 -8.35 5.53
C SER A 335 19.60 -8.67 4.25
N LYS A 336 20.85 -9.11 4.38
CA LYS A 336 21.71 -9.43 3.22
C LYS A 336 21.07 -10.46 2.27
N SER A 337 20.52 -11.54 2.81
CA SER A 337 19.87 -12.60 2.02
C SER A 337 18.65 -12.08 1.26
N MET A 338 17.82 -11.27 1.92
CA MET A 338 16.64 -10.67 1.32
C MET A 338 17.02 -9.69 0.20
N ARG A 339 18.03 -8.86 0.44
CA ARG A 339 18.57 -7.91 -0.55
C ARG A 339 19.06 -8.62 -1.80
N GLU A 340 19.89 -9.65 -1.66
CA GLU A 340 20.43 -10.42 -2.78
C GLU A 340 19.30 -11.07 -3.59
N ALA A 341 18.30 -11.64 -2.92
CA ALA A 341 17.16 -12.26 -3.58
C ALA A 341 16.28 -11.24 -4.34
N VAL A 342 16.05 -10.05 -3.78
CA VAL A 342 15.32 -8.96 -4.45
C VAL A 342 16.12 -8.45 -5.66
N GLN A 343 17.44 -8.25 -5.53
CA GLN A 343 18.30 -7.83 -6.63
C GLN A 343 18.25 -8.81 -7.81
N LEU A 344 18.38 -10.11 -7.56
CA LEU A 344 18.26 -11.13 -8.61
C LEU A 344 16.90 -11.10 -9.32
N ARG A 345 15.82 -10.81 -8.58
CA ARG A 345 14.48 -10.67 -9.17
C ARG A 345 14.37 -9.39 -10.01
N LEU A 346 14.91 -8.27 -9.55
CA LEU A 346 14.95 -7.03 -10.33
C LEU A 346 15.70 -7.23 -11.66
N GLU A 347 16.87 -7.88 -11.62
CA GLU A 347 17.66 -8.22 -12.81
C GLU A 347 16.86 -9.10 -13.78
N LYS A 348 16.15 -10.11 -13.26
CA LYS A 348 15.28 -10.99 -14.07
C LYS A 348 14.22 -10.21 -14.85
N TYR A 349 13.68 -9.14 -14.28
CA TYR A 349 12.68 -8.28 -14.94
C TYR A 349 13.28 -7.11 -15.74
N GLY A 350 14.61 -7.05 -15.86
CA GLY A 350 15.32 -5.98 -16.55
C GLY A 350 15.13 -4.63 -15.88
N ILE A 351 14.95 -4.60 -14.56
CA ILE A 351 14.91 -3.38 -13.75
C ILE A 351 16.32 -3.13 -13.23
N VAL A 352 16.92 -2.02 -13.66
CA VAL A 352 18.24 -1.58 -13.20
C VAL A 352 18.13 -0.57 -12.08
N MET A 353 19.18 -0.44 -11.28
CA MET A 353 19.24 0.54 -10.20
C MET A 353 19.30 1.98 -10.75
N MET A 354 18.74 2.92 -10.01
CA MET A 354 18.92 4.35 -10.26
C MET A 354 20.40 4.73 -10.12
N SER A 355 20.88 5.50 -11.07
CA SER A 355 22.15 6.23 -11.03
C SER A 355 21.96 7.59 -10.34
N GLU A 356 23.08 8.29 -10.10
CA GLU A 356 23.03 9.66 -9.58
C GLU A 356 22.25 10.61 -10.52
N ILE A 357 22.38 10.43 -11.85
CA ILE A 357 21.65 11.24 -12.83
C ILE A 357 20.13 11.01 -12.72
N ASP A 358 19.71 9.75 -12.51
CA ASP A 358 18.31 9.41 -12.30
C ASP A 358 17.76 10.10 -11.04
N TRP A 359 18.58 10.10 -9.97
CA TRP A 359 18.22 10.76 -8.71
C TRP A 359 18.10 12.27 -8.86
N GLN A 360 19.05 12.92 -9.55
CA GLN A 360 18.96 14.36 -9.83
C GLN A 360 17.72 14.69 -10.67
N ASN A 361 17.42 13.91 -11.71
CA ASN A 361 16.20 14.08 -12.50
C ASN A 361 14.93 13.92 -11.64
N PHE A 362 14.89 12.93 -10.74
CA PHE A 362 13.78 12.76 -9.81
C PHE A 362 13.59 14.00 -8.92
N ILE A 363 14.66 14.53 -8.33
CA ILE A 363 14.62 15.72 -7.47
C ILE A 363 14.20 16.96 -8.26
N THR A 364 14.70 17.15 -9.47
CA THR A 364 14.27 18.26 -10.36
C THR A 364 12.79 18.19 -10.67
N VAL A 365 12.28 17.00 -11.03
CA VAL A 365 10.84 16.80 -11.31
C VAL A 365 10.01 17.10 -10.06
N ARG A 366 10.40 16.57 -8.90
CA ARG A 366 9.72 16.82 -7.64
C ARG A 366 9.65 18.32 -7.30
N ALA A 367 10.79 19.01 -7.38
CA ALA A 367 10.85 20.44 -7.09
C ALA A 367 9.98 21.26 -8.07
N TRP A 368 9.97 20.88 -9.35
CA TRP A 368 9.14 21.54 -10.35
C TRP A 368 7.64 21.34 -10.11
N ILE A 369 7.21 20.13 -9.74
CA ILE A 369 5.82 19.87 -9.35
C ILE A 369 5.44 20.77 -8.17
N GLN A 370 6.26 20.81 -7.12
CA GLN A 370 5.99 21.64 -5.93
C GLN A 370 5.84 23.14 -6.25
N GLN A 371 6.53 23.65 -7.28
CA GLN A 371 6.43 25.06 -7.70
C GLN A 371 5.21 25.36 -8.58
N THR A 372 4.63 24.35 -9.22
CA THR A 372 3.55 24.51 -10.22
C THR A 372 2.19 24.07 -9.71
N ARG A 373 2.13 23.38 -8.56
CA ARG A 373 0.89 23.15 -7.82
C ARG A 373 0.40 24.50 -7.25
N LYS A 374 -0.85 24.87 -7.55
CA LYS A 374 -1.49 26.10 -7.05
C LYS A 374 -2.31 25.83 -5.80
#